data_AF-A0A2G6IBL3-F1
#
_entry.id   AF-A0A2G6IBL3-F1
#
_cell.length_a   1.000
_cell.length_b   1.000
_cell.length_c   1.000
_cell.angle_alpha   90.00
_cell.angle_beta   90.00
_cell.angle_gamma   90.00
#
_symmetry.space_group_name_H-M   'P 1'
#
loop_
_entity.id
_entity.type
_entity.pdbx_description
1 polymer ?
#
loop_
_entity_poly.entity_id
_entity_poly.type
_entity_poly.pdbx_seq_one_letter_code
_entity_poly.pdbx_strand_id
1 'polypeptide(L)'
;MRTMLSAAVLSLCASGACADAAGLQITEVFLPHHNALTRAAIWYPSTSSDTPTLYANTPVFEGVEAHIGGPVSTGRHPVVLFSHGLGGTDRAQAWLGAALAERGAITMFVNHPNSTWGDFDMSEGIRHWTRAQDMSTALDALLAMPGFSDSLDMSRVMAAGFSYGGWTALSLGGARGNHAGIVEACTTLPEMEACALLLSETVNMQRTAPSI
;
A
#
# COMPACT_ATOMS: atom_id res chain seq x y z
N MET A 1 44.19 -37.58 -42.42
CA MET A 1 44.07 -36.49 -41.43
C MET A 1 42.59 -36.25 -41.17
N ARG A 2 42.14 -36.64 -39.98
CA ARG A 2 40.78 -36.42 -39.45
C ARG A 2 40.71 -35.02 -38.88
N THR A 3 39.59 -34.32 -39.10
CA THR A 3 38.89 -33.51 -38.08
C THR A 3 37.56 -33.07 -38.68
N MET A 4 36.49 -33.79 -38.35
CA MET A 4 35.11 -33.33 -38.56
C MET A 4 34.76 -32.33 -37.46
N LEU A 5 34.29 -31.15 -37.83
CA LEU A 5 33.69 -30.17 -36.92
C LEU A 5 32.32 -30.69 -36.49
N SER A 6 32.13 -30.90 -35.19
CA SER A 6 30.80 -31.07 -34.58
C SER A 6 30.38 -29.72 -33.98
N ALA A 7 29.38 -29.08 -34.58
CA ALA A 7 28.72 -27.92 -34.00
C ALA A 7 27.64 -28.40 -33.01
N ALA A 8 27.84 -28.14 -31.72
CA ALA A 8 26.83 -28.38 -30.69
C ALA A 8 25.86 -27.19 -30.66
N VAL A 9 24.60 -27.44 -31.00
CA VAL A 9 23.51 -26.47 -30.83
C VAL A 9 23.03 -26.55 -29.39
N LEU A 10 23.34 -25.53 -28.57
CA LEU A 10 22.68 -25.33 -27.28
C LEU A 10 21.27 -24.79 -27.55
N SER A 11 20.25 -25.65 -27.44
CA SER A 11 18.88 -25.20 -27.27
C SER A 11 18.75 -24.54 -25.90
N LEU A 12 18.72 -23.20 -25.87
CA LEU A 12 18.17 -22.46 -24.73
C LEU A 12 16.68 -22.80 -24.66
N CYS A 13 16.29 -23.70 -23.77
CA CYS A 13 14.94 -23.71 -23.25
C CYS A 13 14.79 -22.40 -22.47
N ALA A 14 14.32 -21.34 -23.14
CA ALA A 14 13.73 -20.22 -22.46
C ALA A 14 12.51 -20.78 -21.72
N SER A 15 12.68 -21.12 -20.46
CA SER A 15 11.57 -21.23 -19.52
C SER A 15 10.95 -19.84 -19.50
N GLY A 16 9.99 -19.60 -20.38
CA GLY A 16 9.05 -18.51 -20.23
C GLY A 16 8.29 -18.81 -18.95
N ALA A 17 8.82 -18.39 -17.81
CA ALA A 17 7.98 -18.15 -16.65
C ALA A 17 7.01 -17.07 -17.12
N CYS A 18 5.81 -17.47 -17.51
CA CYS A 18 4.72 -16.53 -17.67
C CYS A 18 4.64 -15.81 -16.32
N ALA A 19 4.98 -14.53 -16.31
CA ALA A 19 4.72 -13.71 -15.13
C ALA A 19 3.22 -13.77 -14.89
N ASP A 20 2.82 -13.99 -13.63
CA ASP A 20 1.42 -13.94 -13.27
C ASP A 20 0.86 -12.56 -13.59
N ALA A 21 -0.42 -12.50 -13.95
CA ALA A 21 -1.09 -11.24 -14.17
C ALA A 21 -1.42 -10.57 -12.81
N ALA A 22 -1.65 -9.26 -12.82
CA ALA A 22 -2.12 -8.55 -11.64
C ALA A 22 -3.60 -8.87 -11.36
N GLY A 23 -3.87 -9.59 -10.28
CA GLY A 23 -5.19 -9.69 -9.67
C GLY A 23 -5.49 -8.50 -8.78
N LEU A 24 -6.77 -8.13 -8.69
CA LEU A 24 -7.25 -7.06 -7.81
C LEU A 24 -8.54 -7.49 -7.09
N GLN A 25 -8.56 -7.32 -5.78
CA GLN A 25 -9.78 -7.41 -4.99
C GLN A 25 -9.99 -6.13 -4.20
N ILE A 26 -11.18 -5.54 -4.37
CA ILE A 26 -11.62 -4.41 -3.57
C ILE A 26 -12.46 -4.95 -2.42
N THR A 27 -12.19 -4.45 -1.22
CA THR A 27 -12.87 -4.90 -0.01
C THR A 27 -13.03 -3.74 0.97
N GLU A 28 -13.68 -4.02 2.10
CA GLU A 28 -13.77 -3.11 3.22
C GLU A 28 -13.14 -3.74 4.46
N VAL A 29 -12.42 -2.95 5.24
CA VAL A 29 -11.83 -3.33 6.51
C VAL A 29 -12.44 -2.49 7.61
N PHE A 30 -12.93 -3.13 8.66
CA PHE A 30 -13.37 -2.42 9.85
C PHE A 30 -12.16 -2.02 10.68
N LEU A 31 -12.05 -0.74 11.00
CA LEU A 31 -10.99 -0.15 11.80
C LEU A 31 -11.55 0.26 13.17
N PRO A 32 -11.35 -0.55 14.23
CA PRO A 32 -12.02 -0.35 15.51
C PRO A 32 -11.76 1.01 16.16
N HIS A 33 -10.54 1.53 16.02
CA HIS A 33 -10.14 2.80 16.65
C HIS A 33 -10.72 4.04 15.94
N HIS A 34 -11.18 3.90 14.70
CA HIS A 34 -12.01 4.90 14.01
C HIS A 34 -13.50 4.61 14.13
N ASN A 35 -13.87 3.40 14.57
CA ASN A 35 -15.24 2.87 14.51
C ASN A 35 -15.85 3.01 13.11
N ALA A 36 -15.08 2.68 12.08
CA ALA A 36 -15.46 2.88 10.68
C ALA A 36 -15.06 1.68 9.80
N LEU A 37 -15.86 1.40 8.78
CA LEU A 37 -15.45 0.59 7.65
C LEU A 37 -14.72 1.47 6.64
N THR A 38 -13.58 1.01 6.15
CA THR A 38 -12.84 1.70 5.10
C THR A 38 -12.56 0.80 3.91
N ARG A 39 -12.49 1.43 2.74
CA ARG A 39 -12.09 0.77 1.50
C ARG A 39 -10.62 0.34 1.56
N ALA A 40 -10.37 -0.88 1.09
CA ALA A 40 -9.04 -1.38 0.82
C ALA A 40 -8.96 -2.06 -0.55
N ALA A 41 -7.76 -2.07 -1.13
CA ALA A 41 -7.44 -2.76 -2.37
C ALA A 41 -6.32 -3.78 -2.12
N ILE A 42 -6.59 -5.04 -2.46
CA ILE A 42 -5.63 -6.13 -2.38
C ILE A 42 -5.18 -6.43 -3.81
N TRP A 43 -3.89 -6.22 -4.10
CA TRP A 43 -3.29 -6.68 -5.36
C TRP A 43 -2.56 -7.98 -5.10
N TYR A 44 -2.64 -8.92 -6.04
CA TYR A 44 -2.06 -10.25 -5.86
C TYR A 44 -1.71 -10.91 -7.20
N PRO A 45 -0.76 -11.86 -7.22
CA PRO A 45 -0.46 -12.61 -8.42
C PRO A 45 -1.67 -13.47 -8.78
N SER A 46 -2.16 -13.37 -10.01
CA SER A 46 -3.33 -14.11 -10.48
C SER A 46 -3.04 -14.94 -11.71
N THR A 47 -3.63 -16.13 -11.76
CA THR A 47 -3.62 -17.01 -12.94
C THR A 47 -4.84 -16.77 -13.84
N SER A 48 -5.63 -15.72 -13.62
CA SER A 48 -6.76 -15.40 -14.51
C SER A 48 -6.25 -15.12 -15.93
N SER A 49 -6.94 -15.70 -16.91
CA SER A 49 -6.74 -15.42 -18.33
C SER A 49 -7.90 -14.63 -18.93
N ASP A 50 -8.79 -14.10 -18.09
CA ASP A 50 -9.93 -13.30 -18.54
C ASP A 50 -9.47 -11.96 -19.10
N THR A 51 -10.35 -11.23 -19.77
CA THR A 51 -9.99 -9.87 -20.23
C THR A 51 -9.77 -8.95 -19.02
N PRO A 52 -8.60 -8.30 -18.88
CA PRO A 52 -8.35 -7.41 -17.76
C PRO A 52 -9.22 -6.15 -17.83
N THR A 53 -9.47 -5.56 -16.67
CA THR A 53 -10.16 -4.28 -16.54
C THR A 53 -9.15 -3.17 -16.30
N LEU A 54 -9.34 -2.01 -16.94
CA LEU A 54 -8.54 -0.82 -16.67
C LEU A 54 -8.99 -0.18 -15.35
N TYR A 55 -8.20 -0.38 -14.29
CA TYR A 55 -8.41 0.19 -12.96
C TYR A 55 -7.68 1.52 -12.78
N ALA A 56 -8.11 2.35 -11.82
CA ALA A 56 -7.47 3.63 -11.48
C ALA A 56 -7.38 4.70 -12.59
N ASN A 57 -7.92 4.46 -13.79
CA ASN A 57 -7.88 5.43 -14.89
C ASN A 57 -8.66 6.71 -14.58
N THR A 58 -8.05 7.86 -14.83
CA THR A 58 -8.67 9.19 -14.69
C THR A 58 -8.16 10.12 -15.79
N PRO A 59 -8.72 11.33 -15.96
CA PRO A 59 -8.17 12.31 -16.90
C PRO A 59 -6.73 12.77 -16.59
N VAL A 60 -6.24 12.52 -15.37
CA VAL A 60 -4.92 12.98 -14.89
C VAL A 60 -3.91 11.84 -14.78
N PHE A 61 -4.37 10.62 -14.50
CA PHE A 61 -3.54 9.44 -14.28
C PHE A 61 -3.96 8.30 -15.19
N GLU A 62 -2.97 7.66 -15.82
CA GLU A 62 -3.17 6.43 -16.58
C GLU A 62 -3.53 5.28 -15.64
N GLY A 63 -4.57 4.54 -16.01
CA GLY A 63 -4.97 3.34 -15.28
C GLY A 63 -4.02 2.17 -15.50
N VAL A 64 -4.24 1.10 -14.74
CA VAL A 64 -3.53 -0.18 -14.88
C VAL A 64 -4.49 -1.32 -15.11
N GLU A 65 -4.08 -2.28 -15.93
CA GLU A 65 -4.84 -3.50 -16.19
C GLU A 65 -4.84 -4.41 -14.96
N ALA A 66 -6.01 -4.94 -14.62
CA ALA A 66 -6.19 -5.80 -13.46
C ALA A 66 -7.28 -6.85 -13.70
N HIS A 67 -7.04 -8.08 -13.25
CA HIS A 67 -8.03 -9.15 -13.22
C HIS A 67 -8.82 -9.09 -11.91
N ILE A 68 -9.98 -8.43 -11.95
CA ILE A 68 -10.79 -8.20 -10.75
C ILE A 68 -11.46 -9.51 -10.31
N GLY A 69 -11.17 -9.95 -9.10
CA GLY A 69 -11.74 -11.18 -8.52
C GLY A 69 -11.23 -12.47 -9.15
N GLY A 70 -10.12 -12.43 -9.90
CA GLY A 70 -9.46 -13.63 -10.43
C GLY A 70 -8.86 -14.50 -9.31
N PRO A 71 -8.58 -15.79 -9.56
CA PRO A 71 -7.96 -16.66 -8.56
C PRO A 71 -6.55 -16.18 -8.21
N VAL A 72 -6.18 -16.30 -6.93
CA VAL A 72 -4.80 -16.08 -6.46
C VAL A 72 -3.92 -17.21 -6.96
N SER A 73 -2.73 -16.90 -7.46
CA SER A 73 -1.74 -17.89 -7.87
C SER A 73 -1.31 -18.78 -6.72
N THR A 74 -1.06 -20.05 -7.03
CA THR A 74 -0.63 -21.05 -6.04
C THR A 74 0.70 -20.66 -5.39
N GLY A 75 0.85 -20.93 -4.09
CA GLY A 75 2.08 -20.70 -3.34
C GLY A 75 1.91 -19.63 -2.26
N ARG A 76 3.02 -19.32 -1.57
CA ARG A 76 3.07 -18.28 -0.54
C ARG A 76 3.82 -17.06 -1.04
N HIS A 77 3.19 -15.91 -0.92
CA HIS A 77 3.63 -14.64 -1.50
C HIS A 77 4.04 -13.66 -0.40
N PRO A 78 5.14 -12.92 -0.54
CA PRO A 78 5.48 -11.85 0.41
C PRO A 78 4.37 -10.81 0.47
N VAL A 79 4.19 -10.22 1.64
CA VAL A 79 3.13 -9.23 1.91
C VAL A 79 3.72 -7.82 1.90
N VAL A 80 3.11 -6.91 1.15
CA VAL A 80 3.48 -5.48 1.15
C VAL A 80 2.30 -4.63 1.59
N LEU A 81 2.43 -4.02 2.76
CA LEU A 81 1.49 -3.01 3.25
C LEU A 81 1.82 -1.66 2.58
N PHE A 82 0.85 -1.05 1.91
CA PHE A 82 1.05 0.23 1.23
C PHE A 82 0.13 1.33 1.77
N SER A 83 0.72 2.47 2.12
CA SER A 83 0.02 3.65 2.64
C SER A 83 0.12 4.84 1.69
N HIS A 84 -1.02 5.46 1.33
CA HIS A 84 -1.07 6.62 0.43
C HIS A 84 -0.59 7.92 1.10
N GLY A 85 -0.36 8.98 0.32
CA GLY A 85 -0.09 10.32 0.86
C GLY A 85 -1.33 10.99 1.45
N LEU A 86 -1.17 12.10 2.16
CA LEU A 86 -2.31 12.87 2.68
C LEU A 86 -3.22 13.30 1.53
N GLY A 87 -4.53 13.02 1.63
CA GLY A 87 -5.51 13.31 0.57
C GLY A 87 -5.50 12.31 -0.60
N GLY A 88 -4.72 11.24 -0.50
CA GLY A 88 -4.64 10.18 -1.49
C GLY A 88 -5.76 9.14 -1.38
N THR A 89 -5.66 8.10 -2.21
CA THR A 89 -6.53 6.91 -2.16
C THR A 89 -5.72 5.66 -2.53
N ASP A 90 -6.31 4.47 -2.38
CA ASP A 90 -5.80 3.18 -2.85
C ASP A 90 -5.48 3.17 -4.35
N ARG A 91 -6.11 4.08 -5.12
CA ARG A 91 -5.92 4.20 -6.57
C ARG A 91 -4.64 4.95 -6.96
N ALA A 92 -4.13 5.82 -6.10
CA ALA A 92 -3.06 6.77 -6.45
C ALA A 92 -1.75 6.07 -6.83
N GLN A 93 -1.46 4.92 -6.22
CA GLN A 93 -0.31 4.07 -6.53
C GLN A 93 -0.73 2.67 -7.01
N ALA A 94 -1.87 2.57 -7.71
CA ALA A 94 -2.36 1.31 -8.28
C ALA A 94 -1.32 0.64 -9.20
N TRP A 95 -0.57 1.43 -9.96
CA TRP A 95 0.50 0.94 -10.83
C TRP A 95 1.59 0.18 -10.07
N LEU A 96 1.89 0.60 -8.84
CA LEU A 96 2.87 -0.07 -7.99
C LEU A 96 2.28 -1.38 -7.43
N GLY A 97 1.01 -1.36 -7.02
CA GLY A 97 0.30 -2.56 -6.57
C GLY A 97 0.26 -3.64 -7.65
N ALA A 98 -0.14 -3.28 -8.87
CA ALA A 98 -0.14 -4.16 -10.03
C ALA A 98 1.27 -4.71 -10.34
N ALA A 99 2.27 -3.83 -10.42
CA ALA A 99 3.64 -4.25 -10.72
C ALA A 99 4.24 -5.18 -9.66
N LEU A 100 3.90 -4.99 -8.37
CA LEU A 100 4.33 -5.89 -7.29
C LEU A 100 3.59 -7.23 -7.35
N ALA A 101 2.30 -7.22 -7.68
CA ALA A 101 1.50 -8.42 -7.89
C ALA A 101 2.04 -9.29 -9.03
N GLU A 102 2.37 -8.70 -10.18
CA GLU A 102 3.01 -9.40 -11.31
C GLU A 102 4.37 -10.01 -10.94
N ARG A 103 5.01 -9.49 -9.89
CA ARG A 103 6.29 -9.96 -9.35
C ARG A 103 6.14 -10.92 -8.18
N GLY A 104 4.92 -11.39 -7.92
CA GLY A 104 4.67 -12.43 -6.93
C GLY A 104 4.33 -11.92 -5.53
N ALA A 105 4.05 -10.63 -5.31
CA ALA A 105 3.70 -10.11 -3.98
C ALA A 105 2.18 -9.93 -3.81
N ILE A 106 1.68 -10.19 -2.61
CA ILE A 106 0.34 -9.75 -2.21
C ILE A 106 0.51 -8.39 -1.53
N THR A 107 -0.26 -7.39 -1.97
CA THR A 107 -0.16 -6.04 -1.42
C THR A 107 -1.50 -5.57 -0.88
N MET A 108 -1.48 -4.80 0.20
CA MET A 108 -2.68 -4.26 0.86
C MET A 108 -2.61 -2.74 0.92
N PHE A 109 -3.49 -2.09 0.18
CA PHE A 109 -3.64 -0.63 0.13
C PHE A 109 -4.88 -0.24 0.93
N VAL A 110 -4.74 0.69 1.88
CA VAL A 110 -5.83 1.11 2.77
C VAL A 110 -6.16 2.59 2.53
N ASN A 111 -7.44 2.92 2.42
CA ASN A 111 -7.91 4.29 2.56
C ASN A 111 -8.02 4.62 4.04
N HIS A 112 -7.26 5.60 4.51
CA HIS A 112 -7.20 5.94 5.92
C HIS A 112 -8.27 6.98 6.27
N PRO A 113 -9.14 6.71 7.26
CA PRO A 113 -10.14 7.67 7.68
C PRO A 113 -9.55 9.06 7.97
N ASN A 114 -10.30 10.10 7.62
CA ASN A 114 -9.91 11.52 7.76
C ASN A 114 -8.70 11.98 6.93
N SER A 115 -8.04 11.11 6.16
CA SER A 115 -6.86 11.47 5.37
C SER A 115 -6.91 10.99 3.91
N THR A 116 -8.08 10.51 3.47
CA THR A 116 -8.35 10.03 2.11
C THR A 116 -9.15 11.06 1.32
N TRP A 117 -8.99 11.09 -0.01
CA TRP A 117 -9.86 11.91 -0.85
C TRP A 117 -11.34 11.53 -0.67
N GLY A 118 -12.19 12.50 -0.32
CA GLY A 118 -13.62 12.30 -0.05
C GLY A 118 -13.95 11.97 1.41
N ASP A 119 -12.95 11.69 2.23
CA ASP A 119 -13.04 11.53 3.69
C ASP A 119 -11.80 12.18 4.33
N PHE A 120 -11.87 13.52 4.47
CA PHE A 120 -10.72 14.35 4.81
C PHE A 120 -11.06 15.35 5.92
N ASP A 121 -10.42 15.18 7.07
CA ASP A 121 -10.40 16.14 8.18
C ASP A 121 -8.95 16.31 8.61
N MET A 122 -8.40 17.51 8.42
CA MET A 122 -6.99 17.74 8.70
C MET A 122 -6.66 17.61 10.19
N SER A 123 -7.58 17.95 11.10
CA SER A 123 -7.35 17.90 12.55
C SER A 123 -7.20 16.46 13.07
N GLU A 124 -7.85 15.51 12.40
CA GLU A 124 -7.78 14.08 12.69
C GLU A 124 -6.74 13.38 11.81
N GLY A 125 -6.64 13.74 10.53
CA GLY A 125 -5.75 13.13 9.55
C GLY A 125 -4.25 13.29 9.86
N ILE A 126 -3.85 14.35 10.59
CA ILE A 126 -2.46 14.55 11.04
C ILE A 126 -2.04 13.63 12.19
N ARG A 127 -2.97 12.88 12.79
CA ARG A 127 -2.71 11.96 13.89
C ARG A 127 -2.02 10.70 13.38
N HIS A 128 -0.78 10.84 12.95
CA HIS A 128 -0.03 9.83 12.20
C HIS A 128 0.03 8.43 12.85
N TRP A 129 -0.12 8.33 14.17
CA TRP A 129 -0.17 7.05 14.87
C TRP A 129 -1.38 6.20 14.49
N THR A 130 -2.53 6.81 14.12
CA THR A 130 -3.72 6.08 13.68
C THR A 130 -3.43 5.29 12.41
N ARG A 131 -2.66 5.86 11.47
CA ARG A 131 -2.32 5.19 10.22
C ARG A 131 -1.49 3.92 10.40
N ALA A 132 -0.61 3.87 11.41
CA ALA A 132 0.10 2.63 11.73
C ALA A 132 -0.83 1.57 12.33
N GLN A 133 -1.81 1.98 13.14
CA GLN A 133 -2.85 1.09 13.67
C GLN A 133 -3.77 0.59 12.56
N ASP A 134 -4.12 1.44 11.59
CA ASP A 134 -4.91 1.09 10.40
C ASP A 134 -4.24 -0.04 9.62
N MET A 135 -2.95 0.12 9.30
CA MET A 135 -2.20 -0.88 8.53
C MET A 135 -2.03 -2.19 9.30
N SER A 136 -1.86 -2.11 10.63
CA SER A 136 -1.78 -3.32 11.47
C SER A 136 -3.11 -4.07 11.47
N THR A 137 -4.23 -3.35 11.63
CA THR A 137 -5.57 -3.95 11.56
C THR A 137 -5.88 -4.50 10.17
N ALA A 138 -5.43 -3.83 9.11
CA ALA A 138 -5.59 -4.31 7.74
C ALA A 138 -4.79 -5.59 7.46
N LEU A 139 -3.60 -5.73 8.05
CA LEU A 139 -2.83 -6.97 8.00
C LEU A 139 -3.56 -8.12 8.71
N ASP A 140 -4.09 -7.86 9.91
CA ASP A 140 -4.88 -8.85 10.66
C ASP A 140 -6.14 -9.27 9.88
N ALA A 141 -6.82 -8.32 9.25
CA ALA A 141 -7.97 -8.61 8.38
C ALA A 141 -7.59 -9.46 7.17
N LEU A 142 -6.45 -9.17 6.52
CA LEU A 142 -5.95 -9.96 5.39
C LEU A 142 -5.57 -11.39 5.82
N LEU A 143 -4.95 -11.55 6.99
CA LEU A 143 -4.63 -12.85 7.59
C LEU A 143 -5.87 -13.71 7.86
N ALA A 144 -6.98 -13.07 8.24
CA ALA A 144 -8.25 -13.75 8.50
C ALA A 144 -9.12 -13.94 7.24
N MET A 145 -8.71 -13.41 6.09
CA MET A 145 -9.54 -13.38 4.89
C MET A 145 -9.51 -14.71 4.12
N PRO A 146 -10.67 -15.39 3.95
CA PRO A 146 -10.75 -16.58 3.11
C PRO A 146 -10.31 -16.27 1.68
N GLY A 147 -9.53 -17.19 1.08
CA GLY A 147 -8.95 -17.02 -0.25
C GLY A 147 -7.56 -16.37 -0.27
N PHE A 148 -7.19 -15.62 0.78
CA PHE A 148 -5.85 -15.07 0.92
C PHE A 148 -5.03 -15.73 2.02
N SER A 149 -5.63 -16.08 3.16
CA SER A 149 -4.94 -16.53 4.38
C SER A 149 -3.85 -17.57 4.14
N ASP A 150 -4.09 -18.55 3.27
CA ASP A 150 -3.18 -19.67 3.00
C ASP A 150 -2.06 -19.30 1.99
N SER A 151 -2.20 -18.17 1.32
CA SER A 151 -1.30 -17.67 0.27
C SER A 151 -0.29 -16.63 0.77
N LEU A 152 -0.34 -16.25 2.06
CA LEU A 152 0.53 -15.22 2.63
C LEU A 152 1.83 -15.82 3.20
N ASP A 153 2.97 -15.28 2.81
CA ASP A 153 4.27 -15.57 3.43
C ASP A 153 4.59 -14.55 4.53
N MET A 154 4.21 -14.89 5.76
CA MET A 154 4.42 -14.03 6.93
C MET A 154 5.87 -13.94 7.40
N SER A 155 6.80 -14.68 6.79
CA SER A 155 8.24 -14.45 7.01
C SER A 155 8.78 -13.26 6.22
N ARG A 156 8.01 -12.74 5.26
CA ARG A 156 8.37 -11.65 4.35
C ARG A 156 7.25 -10.61 4.31
N VAL A 157 7.15 -9.83 5.38
CA VAL A 157 6.23 -8.68 5.47
C VAL A 157 7.03 -7.39 5.33
N MET A 158 6.63 -6.55 4.37
CA MET A 158 7.24 -5.27 4.09
C MET A 158 6.20 -4.15 4.17
N ALA A 159 6.66 -2.92 4.36
CA ALA A 159 5.83 -1.73 4.31
C ALA A 159 6.43 -0.70 3.35
N ALA A 160 5.57 -0.02 2.59
CA ALA A 160 5.93 1.07 1.71
C ALA A 160 4.85 2.17 1.77
N GLY A 161 5.21 3.37 1.34
CA GLY A 161 4.23 4.44 1.23
C GLY A 161 4.80 5.70 0.60
N PHE A 162 3.90 6.58 0.21
CA PHE A 162 4.23 7.83 -0.49
C PHE A 162 3.95 9.04 0.39
N SER A 163 4.88 10.01 0.43
CA SER A 163 4.73 11.24 1.22
C SER A 163 4.38 10.90 2.69
N TYR A 164 3.23 11.33 3.19
CA TYR A 164 2.75 10.98 4.53
C TYR A 164 2.60 9.48 4.77
N GLY A 165 2.31 8.70 3.72
CA GLY A 165 2.34 7.23 3.80
C GLY A 165 3.74 6.66 3.95
N GLY A 166 4.78 7.36 3.50
CA GLY A 166 6.17 7.00 3.76
C GLY A 166 6.51 7.08 5.25
N TRP A 167 6.01 8.12 5.94
CA TRP A 167 6.07 8.20 7.40
C TRP A 167 5.32 7.04 8.07
N THR A 168 4.13 6.66 7.57
CA THR A 168 3.41 5.47 8.05
C THR A 168 4.26 4.21 7.92
N ALA A 169 4.90 4.00 6.75
CA ALA A 169 5.75 2.83 6.52
C ALA A 169 6.95 2.77 7.47
N LEU A 170 7.62 3.90 7.71
CA LEU A 170 8.70 3.99 8.71
C LEU A 170 8.18 3.73 10.12
N SER A 171 6.99 4.22 10.46
CA SER A 171 6.37 4.03 11.78
C SER A 171 6.03 2.56 12.04
N LEU A 172 5.59 1.81 11.02
CA LEU A 172 5.42 0.36 11.10
C LEU A 172 6.75 -0.38 11.39
N GLY A 173 7.87 0.17 10.94
CA GLY A 173 9.23 -0.30 11.27
C GLY A 173 9.74 0.15 12.64
N GLY A 174 8.93 0.89 13.43
CA GLY A 174 9.27 1.36 14.77
C GLY A 174 9.75 2.81 14.87
N ALA A 175 9.75 3.57 13.76
CA ALA A 175 10.01 5.01 13.84
C ALA A 175 8.94 5.72 14.69
N ARG A 176 9.35 6.72 15.47
CA ARG A 176 8.45 7.49 16.34
C ARG A 176 8.59 8.98 16.04
N GLY A 177 7.46 9.70 16.12
CA GLY A 177 7.44 11.16 15.99
C GLY A 177 7.84 11.86 17.28
N ASN A 178 8.59 12.96 17.16
CA ASN A 178 8.78 13.91 18.26
C ASN A 178 7.76 15.04 18.12
N HIS A 179 6.57 14.86 18.70
CA HIS A 179 5.49 15.83 18.63
C HIS A 179 5.89 17.20 19.18
N ALA A 180 6.52 17.24 20.36
CA ALA A 180 7.00 18.47 20.97
C ALA A 180 8.01 19.19 20.07
N GLY A 181 8.92 18.45 19.44
CA GLY A 181 9.90 18.99 18.50
C GLY A 181 9.25 19.60 17.25
N ILE A 182 8.17 19.02 16.71
CA ILE A 182 7.43 19.61 15.58
C ILE A 182 6.79 20.94 15.99
N VAL A 183 6.13 20.98 17.16
CA VAL A 183 5.50 22.20 17.68
C VAL A 183 6.54 23.29 17.92
N GLU A 184 7.68 22.96 18.52
CA GLU A 184 8.80 23.87 18.75
C GLU A 184 9.37 24.40 17.43
N ALA A 185 9.60 23.52 16.46
CA ALA A 185 10.12 23.89 15.14
C ALA A 185 9.15 24.85 14.42
N CYS A 186 7.85 24.57 14.42
CA CYS A 186 6.85 25.44 13.81
C CYS A 186 6.66 26.77 14.54
N THR A 187 6.89 26.81 15.85
CA THR A 187 6.87 28.06 16.62
C THR A 187 8.10 28.92 16.31
N THR A 188 9.25 28.29 16.09
CA THR A 188 10.53 28.98 15.85
C THR A 188 10.69 29.41 14.39
N LEU A 189 10.16 28.62 13.46
CA LEU A 189 10.28 28.81 12.01
C LEU A 189 8.88 28.77 11.36
N PRO A 190 8.03 29.80 11.60
CA PRO A 190 6.62 29.78 11.19
C PRO A 190 6.42 29.77 9.67
N GLU A 191 7.41 30.21 8.90
CA GLU A 191 7.40 30.23 7.43
C GLU A 191 7.65 28.85 6.81
N MET A 192 8.00 27.82 7.60
CA MET A 192 8.10 26.46 7.07
C MET A 192 6.73 25.99 6.59
N GLU A 193 6.76 25.22 5.50
CA GLU A 193 5.56 24.66 4.91
C GLU A 193 4.73 23.89 5.96
N ALA A 194 3.41 24.04 5.87
CA ALA A 194 2.42 23.48 6.79
C ALA A 194 2.41 24.03 8.24
N CYS A 195 3.40 24.79 8.73
CA CYS A 195 3.40 25.22 10.13
C CYS A 195 2.21 26.12 10.51
N ALA A 196 1.84 27.06 9.64
CA ALA A 196 0.63 27.87 9.82
C ALA A 196 -0.64 27.02 9.92
N LEU A 197 -0.72 25.94 9.13
CA LEU A 197 -1.84 24.99 9.16
C LEU A 197 -1.81 24.15 10.44
N LEU A 198 -0.67 23.56 10.78
CA LEU A 198 -0.51 22.66 11.93
C LEU A 198 -0.80 23.36 13.27
N LEU A 199 -0.38 24.62 13.41
CA LEU A 199 -0.60 25.42 14.61
C LEU A 199 -1.90 26.23 14.60
N SER A 200 -2.69 26.14 13.53
CA SER A 200 -3.99 26.82 13.42
C SER A 200 -4.96 26.38 14.52
N GLU A 201 -5.99 27.19 14.78
CA GLU A 201 -7.05 26.83 15.73
C GLU A 201 -7.81 25.55 15.33
N THR A 202 -7.91 25.29 14.02
CA THR A 202 -8.61 24.12 13.46
C THR A 202 -7.83 22.83 13.69
N VAL A 203 -6.53 22.81 13.38
CA VAL A 203 -5.71 21.58 13.50
C VAL A 203 -5.17 21.41 14.92
N ASN A 204 -4.76 22.51 15.54
CA ASN A 204 -4.37 22.58 16.96
C ASN A 204 -3.39 21.48 17.38
N MET A 205 -2.35 21.23 16.56
CA MET A 205 -1.35 20.20 16.83
C MET A 205 -0.74 20.37 18.23
N GLN A 206 -0.50 21.61 18.66
CA GLN A 206 0.03 21.95 19.98
C GLN A 206 -0.76 21.41 21.18
N ARG A 207 -2.03 21.04 21.01
CA ARG A 207 -2.86 20.42 22.06
C ARG A 207 -3.21 18.96 21.78
N THR A 208 -2.75 18.42 20.66
CA THR A 208 -3.02 17.03 20.30
C THR A 208 -2.03 16.12 21.03
N ALA A 209 -2.53 15.22 21.87
CA ALA A 209 -1.71 14.19 22.50
C ALA A 209 -1.79 12.89 21.67
N PRO A 210 -0.65 12.24 21.36
CA PRO A 210 -0.67 10.88 20.83
C PRO A 210 -1.38 9.97 21.84
N SER A 211 -2.43 9.28 21.42
CA SER A 211 -2.99 8.17 22.18
C SER A 211 -2.01 7.00 22.07
N ILE A 212 -1.30 6.74 23.17
CA ILE A 212 -0.37 5.60 23.31
C ILE A 212 -1.13 4.39 23.82
#